data_AF-S8CGL8-F1
#
_entry.id   AF-S8CGL8-F1
#
_cell.length_a   1.000
_cell.length_b   1.000
_cell.length_c   1.000
_cell.angle_alpha   90.00
_cell.angle_beta   90.00
_cell.angle_gamma   90.00
#
_symmetry.space_group_name_H-M   'P 1'
#
loop_
_entity.id
_entity.type
_entity.pdbx_description
1 polymer ?
#
loop_
_entity_poly.entity_id
_entity_poly.type
_entity_poly.pdbx_seq_one_letter_code
_entity_poly.pdbx_strand_id
1 'polypeptide(L)'
;SLFRYFDAGNHWNAESGIAFPILRDIQILMDDFGQNTHFLLLILIKHLDHKNLIKQPDMQLHIVQVITSLARHSNLKGSVAIVGAIIDMIKFLHKSIHCSIDDADIGSGLINWKNKIHEVVDESLRELSLKVGDAGMILDAMSNILESIPNVTSVARTTIYALVRMSEIVAYMPNLLYRSKAIRTFPEALFHQILGVMRHPDHEIRIGAHQIFSAVLLPSPVSHATSDCGENRGIIRTTSLFSSSAALFEKLRYQNN
;
A
#
# COMPACT_ATOMS: atom_id res chain seq x y z
N SER A 1 -2.28 -1.44 30.28
CA SER A 1 -1.29 -1.87 29.26
C SER A 1 -0.46 -0.67 28.85
N LEU A 2 0.74 -0.91 28.33
CA LEU A 2 1.64 0.15 27.87
C LEU A 2 0.99 1.09 26.85
N PHE A 3 0.21 0.53 25.91
CA PHE A 3 -0.49 1.34 24.90
C PHE A 3 -1.56 2.24 25.51
N ARG A 4 -2.34 1.76 26.48
CA ARG A 4 -3.31 2.61 27.18
C ARG A 4 -2.66 3.78 27.91
N TYR A 5 -1.44 3.59 28.41
CA TYR A 5 -0.66 4.68 28.99
C TYR A 5 -0.25 5.71 27.91
N PHE A 6 0.21 5.24 26.75
CA PHE A 6 0.50 6.13 25.62
C PHE A 6 -0.74 6.86 25.09
N ASP A 7 -1.89 6.19 25.00
CA ASP A 7 -3.16 6.77 24.58
C ASP A 7 -3.60 7.87 25.56
N ALA A 8 -3.58 7.58 26.88
CA ALA A 8 -4.04 8.51 27.90
C ALA A 8 -3.15 9.76 28.01
N GLY A 9 -1.83 9.60 27.83
CA GLY A 9 -0.86 10.69 27.89
C GLY A 9 -0.55 11.37 26.56
N ASN A 10 -1.22 10.97 25.46
CA ASN A 10 -0.92 11.40 24.09
C ASN A 10 0.57 11.28 23.72
N HIS A 11 1.22 10.19 24.16
CA HIS A 11 2.65 9.99 24.01
C HIS A 11 3.06 9.44 22.63
N TRP A 12 2.14 9.42 21.66
CA TRP A 12 2.35 8.85 20.33
C TRP A 12 3.04 9.80 19.35
N ASN A 13 2.99 11.11 19.61
CA ASN A 13 3.60 12.11 18.75
C ASN A 13 5.11 11.86 18.58
N ALA A 14 5.63 11.97 17.36
CA ALA A 14 7.03 11.63 17.06
C ALA A 14 8.06 12.61 17.67
N GLU A 15 7.68 13.88 17.88
CA GLU A 15 8.58 14.94 18.35
C GLU A 15 8.55 15.08 19.88
N SER A 16 7.38 14.91 20.48
CA SER A 16 7.13 15.16 21.91
C SER A 16 6.76 13.92 22.72
N GLY A 17 6.51 12.80 22.03
CA GLY A 17 6.06 11.56 22.63
C GLY A 17 7.20 10.61 22.97
N ILE A 18 6.92 9.73 23.94
CA ILE A 18 7.85 8.68 24.39
C ILE A 18 7.53 7.30 23.82
N ALA A 19 6.41 7.15 23.08
CA ALA A 19 6.00 5.85 22.57
C ALA A 19 7.02 5.26 21.60
N PHE A 20 7.48 6.03 20.60
CA PHE A 20 8.47 5.54 19.64
C PHE A 20 9.78 5.09 20.28
N PRO A 21 10.50 5.89 21.09
CA PRO A 21 11.76 5.45 21.68
C PRO A 21 11.58 4.20 22.56
N ILE A 22 10.55 4.14 23.40
CA ILE A 22 10.27 2.97 24.24
C ILE A 22 9.97 1.72 23.38
N LEU A 23 9.13 1.85 22.35
CA LEU A 23 8.79 0.73 21.47
C LEU A 23 9.99 0.29 20.63
N ARG A 24 10.88 1.21 20.27
CA ARG A 24 12.14 0.90 19.59
C ARG A 24 13.09 0.13 20.49
N ASP A 25 13.21 0.51 21.75
CA ASP A 25 14.04 -0.24 22.71
C ASP A 25 13.48 -1.65 22.94
N ILE A 26 12.15 -1.78 23.04
CA ILE A 26 11.48 -3.08 23.09
C ILE A 26 11.77 -3.89 21.81
N GLN A 27 11.72 -3.26 20.63
CA GLN A 27 12.01 -3.91 19.36
C GLN A 27 13.45 -4.42 19.29
N ILE A 28 14.43 -3.61 19.69
CA ILE A 28 15.85 -4.00 19.75
C ILE A 28 16.03 -5.18 20.70
N LEU A 29 15.42 -5.10 21.89
CA LEU A 29 15.49 -6.17 22.88
C LEU A 29 14.86 -7.46 22.35
N MET A 30 13.71 -7.38 21.66
CA MET A 30 13.10 -8.54 21.01
C MET A 30 14.01 -9.16 19.94
N ASP A 31 14.65 -8.34 19.10
CA ASP A 31 15.60 -8.81 18.08
C ASP A 31 16.81 -9.50 18.74
N ASP A 32 17.37 -8.93 19.82
CA ASP A 32 18.51 -9.47 20.56
C ASP A 32 18.20 -10.82 21.23
N PHE A 33 16.96 -11.00 21.70
CA PHE A 33 16.48 -12.27 22.26
C PHE A 33 15.96 -13.25 21.20
N GLY A 34 16.11 -12.96 19.90
CA GLY A 34 15.65 -13.81 18.81
C GLY A 34 14.12 -13.96 18.72
N GLN A 35 13.37 -13.05 19.34
CA GLN A 35 11.92 -13.02 19.23
C GLN A 35 11.48 -12.39 17.91
N ASN A 36 10.32 -12.81 17.40
CA ASN A 36 9.78 -12.26 16.17
C ASN A 36 9.26 -10.83 16.38
N THR A 37 10.07 -9.82 16.04
CA THR A 37 9.71 -8.39 16.08
C THR A 37 8.51 -8.03 15.21
N HIS A 38 8.16 -8.88 14.24
CA HIS A 38 6.90 -8.80 13.49
C HIS A 38 5.65 -8.77 14.39
N PHE A 39 5.70 -9.42 15.57
CA PHE A 39 4.58 -9.42 16.51
C PHE A 39 4.32 -8.04 17.11
N LEU A 40 5.37 -7.25 17.38
CA LEU A 40 5.19 -5.90 17.90
C LEU A 40 4.42 -5.02 16.89
N LEU A 41 4.81 -5.08 15.61
CA LEU A 41 4.12 -4.38 14.53
C LEU A 41 2.66 -4.83 14.39
N LEU A 42 2.40 -6.14 14.43
CA LEU A 42 1.04 -6.67 14.39
C LEU A 42 0.19 -6.22 15.57
N ILE A 43 0.77 -6.22 16.78
CA ILE A 43 0.07 -5.79 17.99
C ILE A 43 -0.25 -4.29 17.93
N LEU A 44 0.65 -3.46 17.38
CA LEU A 44 0.39 -2.04 17.15
C LEU A 44 -0.70 -1.79 16.09
N ILE A 45 -0.71 -2.54 14.99
CA ILE A 45 -1.75 -2.42 13.96
C ILE A 45 -3.11 -2.86 14.52
N LYS A 46 -3.14 -3.92 15.34
CA LYS A 46 -4.35 -4.32 16.05
C LYS A 46 -4.81 -3.28 17.07
N HIS A 47 -3.87 -2.61 17.73
CA HIS A 47 -4.18 -1.49 18.63
C HIS A 47 -4.83 -0.35 17.86
N LEU A 48 -4.30 0.00 16.68
CA LEU A 48 -4.85 1.03 15.81
C LEU A 48 -6.31 0.76 15.40
N ASP A 49 -6.69 -0.51 15.23
CA ASP A 49 -8.08 -0.91 14.93
C ASP A 49 -9.02 -0.83 16.15
N HIS A 50 -8.51 -0.51 17.34
CA HIS A 50 -9.30 -0.45 18.55
C HIS A 50 -10.34 0.68 18.50
N LYS A 51 -11.59 0.36 18.90
CA LYS A 51 -12.75 1.27 18.79
C LYS A 51 -12.55 2.64 19.45
N ASN A 52 -11.71 2.71 20.49
CA ASN A 52 -11.46 3.95 21.22
C ASN A 52 -10.62 4.96 20.41
N LEU A 53 -9.77 4.49 19.49
CA LEU A 53 -8.90 5.37 18.69
C LEU A 53 -9.61 5.95 17.47
N ILE A 54 -10.75 5.37 17.09
CA ILE A 54 -11.54 5.79 15.93
C ILE A 54 -11.95 7.26 16.02
N LYS A 55 -12.19 7.75 17.26
CA LYS A 55 -12.60 9.13 17.53
C LYS A 55 -11.43 10.11 17.69
N GLN A 56 -10.20 9.65 17.50
CA GLN A 56 -8.98 10.44 17.73
C GLN A 56 -8.11 10.45 16.45
N PRO A 57 -8.52 11.22 15.42
CA PRO A 57 -7.89 11.20 14.09
C PRO A 57 -6.39 11.53 14.11
N ASP A 58 -5.96 12.46 14.97
CA ASP A 58 -4.55 12.82 15.09
C ASP A 58 -3.72 11.73 15.77
N MET A 59 -4.30 11.04 16.76
CA MET A 59 -3.63 9.93 17.43
C MET A 59 -3.44 8.75 16.47
N GLN A 60 -4.41 8.50 15.59
CA GLN A 60 -4.27 7.50 14.52
C GLN A 60 -3.09 7.80 13.60
N LEU A 61 -2.95 9.06 13.15
CA LEU A 61 -1.81 9.49 12.33
C LEU A 61 -0.47 9.21 13.04
N HIS A 62 -0.36 9.62 14.31
CA HIS A 62 0.85 9.39 15.10
C HIS A 62 1.17 7.90 15.28
N ILE A 63 0.17 7.07 15.58
CA ILE A 63 0.38 5.62 15.73
C ILE A 63 0.86 5.00 14.42
N VAL A 64 0.28 5.38 13.27
CA VAL A 64 0.75 4.86 11.97
C VAL A 64 2.18 5.33 11.69
N GLN A 65 2.55 6.59 12.01
CA GLN A 65 3.93 7.07 11.88
C GLN A 65 4.91 6.27 12.77
N VAL A 66 4.50 5.90 13.99
CA VAL A 66 5.28 5.03 14.87
C VAL A 66 5.43 3.63 14.26
N ILE A 67 4.36 3.03 13.74
CA ILE A 67 4.40 1.74 13.04
C ILE A 67 5.36 1.80 11.84
N THR A 68 5.26 2.83 11.00
CA THR A 68 6.15 3.08 9.86
C THR A 68 7.60 3.16 10.30
N SER A 69 7.88 3.93 11.36
CA SER A 69 9.24 4.11 11.86
C SER A 69 9.81 2.82 12.43
N LEU A 70 9.03 2.05 13.18
CA LEU A 70 9.45 0.75 13.70
C LEU A 70 9.67 -0.25 12.55
N ALA A 71 8.79 -0.27 11.55
CA ALA A 71 8.94 -1.11 10.36
C ALA A 71 10.25 -0.79 9.62
N ARG A 72 10.57 0.49 9.40
CA ARG A 72 11.81 0.93 8.76
C ARG A 72 13.07 0.39 9.46
N HIS A 73 13.13 0.56 10.79
CA HIS A 73 14.28 0.15 11.61
C HIS A 73 14.35 -1.35 11.91
N SER A 74 13.34 -2.11 11.48
CA SER A 74 13.27 -3.53 11.77
C SER A 74 14.25 -4.35 10.90
N ASN A 75 14.93 -5.32 11.51
CA ASN A 75 15.81 -6.27 10.80
C ASN A 75 15.06 -7.48 10.21
N LEU A 76 13.75 -7.32 9.98
CA LEU A 76 12.82 -8.35 9.56
C LEU A 76 13.25 -9.01 8.24
N LYS A 77 13.28 -10.34 8.23
CA LYS A 77 13.51 -11.13 7.03
C LYS A 77 12.28 -11.97 6.71
N GLY A 78 11.55 -11.55 5.68
CA GLY A 78 10.55 -12.34 4.95
C GLY A 78 9.58 -13.16 5.80
N SER A 79 8.51 -12.52 6.29
CA SER A 79 7.51 -13.18 7.13
C SER A 79 6.09 -13.02 6.60
N VAL A 80 5.35 -14.13 6.57
CA VAL A 80 3.91 -14.20 6.29
C VAL A 80 3.12 -13.27 7.23
N ALA A 81 3.60 -13.09 8.46
CA ALA A 81 2.97 -12.23 9.45
C ALA A 81 2.88 -10.77 8.98
N ILE A 82 3.83 -10.29 8.17
CA ILE A 82 3.83 -8.93 7.63
C ILE A 82 2.76 -8.78 6.53
N VAL A 83 2.49 -9.83 5.75
CA VAL A 83 1.39 -9.81 4.78
C VAL A 83 0.06 -9.63 5.52
N GLY A 84 -0.13 -10.31 6.65
CA GLY A 84 -1.27 -10.07 7.53
C GLY A 84 -1.34 -8.62 8.03
N ALA A 85 -0.20 -8.03 8.42
CA ALA A 85 -0.11 -6.63 8.82
C ALA A 85 -0.51 -5.65 7.70
N ILE A 86 -0.08 -5.91 6.46
CA ILE A 86 -0.47 -5.13 5.27
C ILE A 86 -2.00 -5.19 5.09
N ILE A 87 -2.58 -6.38 5.13
CA ILE A 87 -4.04 -6.56 5.00
C ILE A 87 -4.79 -5.79 6.09
N ASP A 88 -4.32 -5.88 7.34
CA ASP A 88 -4.95 -5.19 8.46
C ASP A 88 -4.78 -3.66 8.39
N MET A 89 -3.67 -3.17 7.83
CA MET A 89 -3.48 -1.73 7.54
C MET A 89 -4.47 -1.22 6.47
N ILE A 90 -4.73 -2.00 5.42
CA ILE A 90 -5.74 -1.68 4.39
C ILE A 90 -7.14 -1.62 5.03
N LYS A 91 -7.47 -2.59 5.90
CA LYS A 91 -8.74 -2.59 6.64
C LYS A 91 -8.86 -1.38 7.56
N PHE A 92 -7.77 -1.00 8.24
CA PHE A 92 -7.74 0.19 9.07
C PHE A 92 -8.03 1.46 8.26
N LEU A 93 -7.38 1.65 7.11
CA LEU A 93 -7.61 2.81 6.25
C LEU A 93 -9.08 2.94 5.85
N HIS A 94 -9.70 1.82 5.51
CA HIS A 94 -11.12 1.77 5.23
C HIS A 94 -11.94 2.23 6.46
N LYS A 95 -11.70 1.64 7.63
CA LYS A 95 -12.44 1.98 8.85
C LYS A 95 -12.27 3.44 9.28
N SER A 96 -11.06 3.98 9.19
CA SER A 96 -10.75 5.36 9.60
C SER A 96 -11.46 6.38 8.72
N ILE A 97 -11.53 6.15 7.41
CA ILE A 97 -12.26 7.02 6.47
C ILE A 97 -13.76 6.97 6.71
N HIS A 98 -14.33 5.81 7.06
CA HIS A 98 -15.78 5.69 7.28
C HIS A 98 -16.27 6.24 8.60
N CYS A 99 -15.46 6.13 9.66
CA CYS A 99 -15.88 6.56 10.99
C CYS A 99 -15.58 8.03 11.32
N SER A 100 -14.76 8.71 10.51
CA SER A 100 -14.51 10.16 10.61
C SER A 100 -15.63 11.02 10.00
N ILE A 101 -16.68 10.38 9.46
CA ILE A 101 -17.80 11.02 8.72
C ILE A 101 -18.86 11.64 9.65
N ASP A 102 -18.81 11.38 10.96
CA ASP A 102 -19.94 11.68 11.87
C ASP A 102 -19.90 13.05 12.56
N ASP A 103 -18.88 13.89 12.34
CA ASP A 103 -18.86 15.25 12.90
C ASP A 103 -19.18 16.30 11.83
N ALA A 104 -20.32 16.97 12.02
CA ALA A 104 -20.96 17.93 11.13
C ALA A 104 -20.20 19.27 10.96
N ASP A 105 -18.88 19.31 11.13
CA ASP A 105 -18.12 20.55 11.05
C ASP A 105 -16.84 20.42 10.21
N ILE A 106 -16.73 21.34 9.23
CA ILE A 106 -15.52 21.71 8.48
C ILE A 106 -15.00 20.66 7.47
N GLY A 107 -15.66 20.59 6.30
CA GLY A 107 -15.25 19.75 5.17
C GLY A 107 -13.79 19.94 4.70
N SER A 108 -13.17 21.11 4.92
CA SER A 108 -11.75 21.32 4.60
C SER A 108 -10.80 20.62 5.57
N GLY A 109 -11.13 20.54 6.86
CA GLY A 109 -10.37 19.82 7.87
C GLY A 109 -10.39 18.31 7.63
N LEU A 110 -11.57 17.78 7.29
CA LEU A 110 -11.75 16.37 6.96
C LEU A 110 -10.99 15.96 5.69
N ILE A 111 -11.02 16.78 4.63
CA ILE A 111 -10.26 16.52 3.40
C ILE A 111 -8.75 16.52 3.69
N ASN A 112 -8.26 17.49 4.47
CA ASN A 112 -6.85 17.56 4.84
C ASN A 112 -6.41 16.35 5.65
N TRP A 113 -7.21 15.94 6.65
CA TRP A 113 -6.93 14.74 7.43
C TRP A 113 -6.96 13.47 6.56
N LYS A 114 -7.95 13.33 5.67
CA LYS A 114 -8.06 12.19 4.75
C LYS A 114 -6.82 12.08 3.86
N ASN A 115 -6.32 13.19 3.33
CA ASN A 115 -5.09 13.19 2.54
C ASN A 115 -3.88 12.76 3.38
N LYS A 116 -3.76 13.28 4.61
CA LYS A 116 -2.68 12.91 5.53
C LYS A 116 -2.71 11.43 5.91
N ILE A 117 -3.88 10.86 6.20
CA ILE A 117 -3.98 9.44 6.58
C ILE A 117 -3.66 8.53 5.39
N HIS A 118 -4.06 8.91 4.17
CA HIS A 118 -3.63 8.19 2.96
C HIS A 118 -2.11 8.23 2.79
N GLU A 119 -1.48 9.39 2.93
CA GLU A 119 -0.03 9.55 2.80
C GLU A 119 0.73 8.70 3.85
N VAL A 120 0.34 8.79 5.12
CA VAL A 120 0.99 8.08 6.21
C VAL A 120 0.78 6.56 6.09
N VAL A 121 -0.41 6.12 5.65
CA VAL A 121 -0.68 4.70 5.37
C VAL A 121 0.12 4.20 4.16
N ASP A 122 0.19 4.95 3.06
CA ASP A 122 0.99 4.60 1.87
C ASP A 122 2.47 4.37 2.23
N GLU A 123 3.04 5.25 3.04
CA GLU A 123 4.41 5.11 3.54
C GLU A 123 4.55 3.86 4.45
N SER A 124 3.56 3.61 5.32
CA SER A 124 3.58 2.41 6.17
C SER A 124 3.53 1.11 5.34
N LEU A 125 2.71 1.09 4.29
CA LEU A 125 2.57 -0.03 3.37
C LEU A 125 3.86 -0.28 2.61
N ARG A 126 4.55 0.79 2.19
CA ARG A 126 5.86 0.72 1.55
C ARG A 126 6.89 0.06 2.47
N GLU A 127 7.04 0.56 3.69
CA GLU A 127 8.01 0.03 4.65
C GLU A 127 7.70 -1.43 5.02
N LEU A 128 6.43 -1.78 5.25
CA LEU A 128 6.02 -3.16 5.53
C LEU A 128 6.29 -4.09 4.33
N SER A 129 5.97 -3.67 3.10
CA SER A 129 6.16 -4.46 1.89
C SER A 129 7.62 -4.84 1.67
N LEU A 130 8.55 -3.90 1.93
CA LEU A 130 9.99 -4.15 1.85
C LEU A 130 10.46 -5.26 2.81
N LYS A 131 9.73 -5.52 3.90
CA LYS A 131 10.05 -6.56 4.88
C LYS A 131 9.45 -7.94 4.56
N VAL A 132 8.48 -8.04 3.64
CA VAL A 132 7.86 -9.33 3.24
C VAL A 132 8.85 -10.24 2.51
N GLY A 133 9.88 -9.67 1.88
CA GLY A 133 10.95 -10.43 1.22
C GLY A 133 10.55 -11.05 -0.13
N ASP A 134 9.31 -11.52 -0.25
CA ASP A 134 8.72 -12.08 -1.48
C ASP A 134 7.49 -11.29 -1.92
N ALA A 135 7.58 -10.67 -3.11
CA ALA A 135 6.49 -9.93 -3.73
C ALA A 135 5.31 -10.84 -4.12
N GLY A 136 5.55 -12.13 -4.41
CA GLY A 136 4.50 -13.08 -4.74
C GLY A 136 3.43 -13.19 -3.65
N MET A 137 3.86 -13.20 -2.38
CA MET A 137 2.95 -13.26 -1.25
C MET A 137 2.04 -12.03 -1.13
N ILE A 138 2.53 -10.85 -1.56
CA ILE A 138 1.73 -9.63 -1.60
C ILE A 138 0.72 -9.71 -2.74
N LEU A 139 1.14 -10.18 -3.92
CA LEU A 139 0.27 -10.36 -5.09
C LEU A 139 -0.84 -11.39 -4.82
N ASP A 140 -0.53 -12.47 -4.10
CA ASP A 140 -1.51 -13.47 -3.67
C ASP A 140 -2.53 -12.86 -2.68
N ALA A 141 -2.05 -12.06 -1.72
CA ALA A 141 -2.95 -11.34 -0.81
C ALA A 141 -3.86 -10.36 -1.56
N MET A 142 -3.33 -9.64 -2.55
CA MET A 142 -4.14 -8.77 -3.41
C MET A 142 -5.20 -9.57 -4.18
N SER A 143 -4.87 -10.76 -4.70
CA SER A 143 -5.82 -11.66 -5.36
C SER A 143 -6.98 -12.03 -4.41
N ASN A 144 -6.67 -12.44 -3.19
CA ASN A 144 -7.67 -12.82 -2.19
C ASN A 144 -8.59 -11.64 -1.80
N ILE A 145 -8.04 -10.42 -1.72
CA ILE A 145 -8.84 -9.21 -1.45
C ILE A 145 -9.75 -8.88 -2.64
N LEU A 146 -9.25 -9.01 -3.88
CA LEU A 146 -10.04 -8.74 -5.09
C LEU A 146 -11.17 -9.77 -5.28
N GLU A 147 -10.93 -11.03 -4.93
CA GLU A 147 -11.95 -12.09 -4.96
C GLU A 147 -13.14 -11.77 -4.04
N SER A 148 -12.87 -11.14 -2.90
CA SER A 148 -13.84 -10.83 -1.86
C SER A 148 -14.06 -9.32 -1.69
N ILE A 149 -14.12 -8.57 -2.79
CA ILE A 149 -14.35 -7.13 -2.73
C ILE A 149 -15.62 -6.81 -1.93
N PRO A 150 -15.55 -5.86 -1.00
CA PRO A 150 -16.72 -5.44 -0.23
C PRO A 150 -17.85 -4.92 -1.12
N ASN A 151 -19.10 -5.27 -0.81
CA ASN A 151 -20.26 -4.82 -1.59
C ASN A 151 -20.58 -3.32 -1.42
N VAL A 152 -20.09 -2.70 -0.35
CA VAL A 152 -20.33 -1.28 -0.07
C VAL A 152 -19.39 -0.45 -0.95
N THR A 153 -19.95 0.35 -1.86
CA THR A 153 -19.18 1.03 -2.94
C THR A 153 -18.04 1.91 -2.43
N SER A 154 -18.28 2.69 -1.38
CA SER A 154 -17.27 3.55 -0.75
C SER A 154 -16.09 2.75 -0.19
N VAL A 155 -16.38 1.59 0.39
CA VAL A 155 -15.39 0.65 0.93
C VAL A 155 -14.61 0.01 -0.19
N ALA A 156 -15.30 -0.48 -1.22
CA ALA A 156 -14.70 -1.07 -2.40
C ALA A 156 -13.74 -0.11 -3.12
N ARG A 157 -14.11 1.17 -3.25
CA ARG A 157 -13.25 2.22 -3.83
C ARG A 157 -11.97 2.42 -3.01
N THR A 158 -12.06 2.51 -1.68
CA THR A 158 -10.87 2.62 -0.81
C THR A 158 -10.00 1.38 -0.88
N THR A 159 -10.61 0.18 -0.92
CA THR A 159 -9.88 -1.08 -1.08
C THR A 159 -9.12 -1.10 -2.41
N ILE A 160 -9.77 -0.75 -3.51
CA ILE A 160 -9.13 -0.68 -4.83
C ILE A 160 -8.01 0.35 -4.85
N TYR A 161 -8.22 1.53 -4.29
CA TYR A 161 -7.17 2.54 -4.14
C TYR A 161 -5.94 1.95 -3.43
N ALA A 162 -6.13 1.30 -2.29
CA ALA A 162 -5.03 0.70 -1.54
C ALA A 162 -4.31 -0.40 -2.35
N LEU A 163 -5.05 -1.22 -3.09
CA LEU A 163 -4.48 -2.25 -3.96
C LEU A 163 -3.70 -1.67 -5.15
N VAL A 164 -4.14 -0.55 -5.73
CA VAL A 164 -3.35 0.20 -6.72
C VAL A 164 -2.02 0.62 -6.12
N ARG A 165 -2.02 1.22 -4.93
CA ARG A 165 -0.78 1.64 -4.25
C ARG A 165 0.14 0.48 -3.93
N MET A 166 -0.42 -0.64 -3.47
CA MET A 166 0.35 -1.87 -3.25
C MET A 166 0.95 -2.41 -4.55
N SER A 167 0.21 -2.40 -5.66
CA SER A 167 0.72 -2.84 -6.96
C SER A 167 1.90 -2.00 -7.45
N GLU A 168 1.84 -0.68 -7.22
CA GLU A 168 2.92 0.25 -7.52
C GLU A 168 4.14 -0.04 -6.63
N ILE A 169 3.94 -0.17 -5.32
CA ILE A 169 5.03 -0.50 -4.37
C ILE A 169 5.72 -1.80 -4.79
N VAL A 170 4.93 -2.85 -5.07
CA VAL A 170 5.42 -4.15 -5.51
C VAL A 170 6.24 -4.01 -6.79
N ALA A 171 5.77 -3.27 -7.79
CA ALA A 171 6.48 -3.05 -9.04
C ALA A 171 7.89 -2.45 -8.87
N TYR A 172 8.13 -1.67 -7.81
CA TYR A 172 9.43 -1.07 -7.49
C TYR A 172 10.28 -1.90 -6.51
N MET A 173 9.80 -3.05 -6.04
CA MET A 173 10.59 -3.87 -5.10
C MET A 173 11.83 -4.45 -5.79
N PRO A 174 13.05 -4.22 -5.23
CA PRO A 174 14.30 -4.66 -5.85
C PRO A 174 14.41 -6.19 -6.02
N ASN A 175 13.64 -6.95 -5.23
CA ASN A 175 13.64 -8.42 -5.29
C ASN A 175 12.79 -9.01 -6.43
N LEU A 176 11.92 -8.24 -7.09
CA LEU A 176 11.26 -8.69 -8.34
C LEU A 176 12.25 -8.75 -9.51
N LEU A 177 13.25 -7.87 -9.51
CA LEU A 177 14.17 -7.71 -10.64
C LEU A 177 15.39 -8.63 -10.56
N TYR A 178 15.77 -9.10 -9.37
CA TYR A 178 17.06 -9.79 -9.18
C TYR A 178 16.97 -11.32 -8.96
N ARG A 179 15.82 -11.89 -8.58
CA ARG A 179 15.69 -13.35 -8.39
C ARG A 179 15.16 -14.06 -9.64
N SER A 180 16.07 -14.19 -10.60
CA SER A 180 16.02 -15.10 -11.76
C SER A 180 14.94 -14.85 -12.82
N LYS A 181 15.39 -14.91 -14.06
CA LYS A 181 14.66 -14.88 -15.34
C LYS A 181 13.55 -15.96 -15.48
N ALA A 182 13.27 -16.73 -14.43
CA ALA A 182 12.38 -17.89 -14.42
C ALA A 182 11.00 -17.67 -13.77
N ILE A 183 10.77 -16.57 -13.04
CA ILE A 183 9.45 -16.25 -12.45
C ILE A 183 9.00 -14.88 -12.96
N ARG A 184 8.83 -14.79 -14.27
CA ARG A 184 8.04 -13.73 -14.91
C ARG A 184 6.63 -14.23 -15.22
N THR A 185 6.16 -15.21 -14.45
CA THR A 185 4.80 -15.70 -14.57
C THR A 185 3.91 -14.63 -13.97
N PHE A 186 3.14 -13.97 -14.84
CA PHE A 186 2.09 -13.09 -14.39
C PHE A 186 1.23 -13.84 -13.36
N PRO A 187 0.96 -13.28 -12.18
CA PRO A 187 0.19 -13.96 -11.13
C PRO A 187 -1.21 -14.29 -11.65
N GLU A 188 -1.40 -15.53 -12.08
CA GLU A 188 -2.60 -15.96 -12.82
C GLU A 188 -3.87 -15.79 -11.99
N ALA A 189 -3.82 -16.13 -10.69
CA ALA A 189 -4.93 -15.90 -9.78
C ALA A 189 -5.31 -14.41 -9.71
N LEU A 190 -4.32 -13.52 -9.55
CA LEU A 190 -4.53 -12.08 -9.53
C LEU A 190 -5.11 -11.58 -10.86
N PHE A 191 -4.67 -12.13 -12.00
CA PHE A 191 -5.22 -11.79 -13.32
C PHE A 191 -6.72 -12.03 -13.39
N HIS A 192 -7.15 -13.23 -13.00
CA HIS A 192 -8.55 -13.64 -13.07
C HIS A 192 -9.42 -12.73 -12.21
N GLN A 193 -8.95 -12.39 -11.00
CA GLN A 193 -9.68 -11.48 -10.12
C GLN A 193 -9.75 -10.07 -10.70
N ILE A 194 -8.65 -9.53 -11.23
CA ILE A 194 -8.63 -8.23 -11.90
C ILE A 194 -9.65 -8.17 -13.06
N LEU A 195 -9.71 -9.19 -13.91
CA LEU A 195 -10.70 -9.26 -15.01
C LEU A 195 -12.14 -9.27 -14.49
N GLY A 196 -12.38 -9.92 -13.34
CA GLY A 196 -13.65 -9.84 -12.63
C GLY A 196 -14.00 -8.40 -12.26
N VAL A 197 -13.05 -7.69 -11.65
CA VAL A 197 -13.22 -6.31 -11.15
C VAL A 197 -13.32 -5.28 -12.28
N MET A 198 -12.68 -5.50 -13.42
CA MET A 198 -12.84 -4.66 -14.62
C MET A 198 -14.29 -4.64 -15.15
N ARG A 199 -15.15 -5.57 -14.73
CA ARG A 199 -16.57 -5.62 -15.07
C ARG A 199 -17.49 -5.01 -14.00
N HIS A 200 -16.92 -4.43 -12.94
CA HIS A 200 -17.69 -3.84 -11.84
C HIS A 200 -18.54 -2.65 -12.34
N PRO A 201 -19.78 -2.43 -11.81
CA PRO A 201 -20.66 -1.33 -12.26
C PRO A 201 -20.07 0.06 -12.00
N ASP A 202 -19.30 0.21 -10.91
CA ASP A 202 -18.61 1.45 -10.56
C ASP A 202 -17.37 1.69 -11.43
N HIS A 203 -17.24 2.88 -11.99
CA HIS A 203 -16.16 3.21 -12.92
C HIS A 203 -14.81 3.45 -12.25
N GLU A 204 -14.76 3.98 -11.02
CA GLU A 204 -13.50 4.19 -10.29
C GLU A 204 -12.86 2.85 -9.95
N ILE A 205 -13.67 1.87 -9.57
CA ILE A 205 -13.24 0.49 -9.30
C ILE A 205 -12.68 -0.16 -10.58
N ARG A 206 -13.33 0.04 -11.74
CA ARG A 206 -12.80 -0.45 -13.03
C ARG A 206 -11.46 0.18 -13.38
N ILE A 207 -11.35 1.51 -13.25
CA ILE A 207 -10.11 2.25 -13.53
C ILE A 207 -8.98 1.72 -12.63
N GLY A 208 -9.25 1.53 -11.34
CA GLY A 208 -8.27 0.97 -10.41
C GLY A 208 -7.84 -0.46 -10.78
N ALA A 209 -8.75 -1.31 -11.24
CA ALA A 209 -8.37 -2.64 -11.76
C ALA A 209 -7.43 -2.56 -12.97
N HIS A 210 -7.66 -1.61 -13.88
CA HIS A 210 -6.74 -1.36 -15.00
C HIS A 210 -5.38 -0.82 -14.54
N GLN A 211 -5.35 0.01 -13.50
CA GLN A 211 -4.10 0.52 -12.92
C GLN A 211 -3.29 -0.61 -12.26
N ILE A 212 -3.95 -1.47 -11.46
CA ILE A 212 -3.31 -2.66 -10.87
C ILE A 212 -2.73 -3.55 -11.98
N PHE A 213 -3.53 -3.83 -13.01
CA PHE A 213 -3.08 -4.63 -14.16
C PHE A 213 -1.84 -4.01 -14.82
N SER A 214 -1.86 -2.70 -15.07
CA SER A 214 -0.77 -1.99 -15.70
C SER A 214 0.49 -2.00 -14.83
N ALA A 215 0.37 -1.75 -13.53
CA ALA A 215 1.50 -1.71 -12.61
C ALA A 215 2.20 -3.08 -12.48
N VAL A 216 1.42 -4.16 -12.43
CA VAL A 216 1.95 -5.53 -12.35
C VAL A 216 2.55 -5.99 -13.69
N LEU A 217 1.96 -5.59 -14.83
CA LEU A 217 2.42 -6.00 -16.16
C LEU A 217 3.65 -5.21 -16.65
N LEU A 218 3.66 -3.91 -16.39
CA LEU A 218 4.68 -2.97 -16.83
C LEU A 218 5.22 -2.24 -15.59
N PRO A 219 6.32 -2.72 -14.99
CA PRO A 219 7.06 -1.92 -14.02
C PRO A 219 7.55 -0.66 -14.75
N SER A 220 6.82 0.44 -14.60
CA SER A 220 7.19 1.71 -15.21
C SER A 220 8.45 2.21 -14.50
N PRO A 221 9.54 2.56 -15.20
CA PRO A 221 10.75 3.10 -14.57
C PRO A 221 10.60 4.56 -14.14
N VAL A 222 9.39 5.13 -14.12
CA VAL A 222 9.18 6.56 -13.84
C VAL A 222 9.01 6.76 -12.34
N SER A 223 10.12 7.06 -11.68
CA SER A 223 10.18 7.55 -10.30
C SER A 223 9.20 8.68 -10.06
N HIS A 224 8.30 8.55 -9.08
CA HIS A 224 7.70 9.69 -8.41
C HIS A 224 8.71 10.24 -7.41
N ALA A 225 9.67 11.03 -7.90
CA ALA A 225 10.41 11.96 -7.05
C ALA A 225 9.48 13.13 -6.73
N THR A 226 9.14 13.29 -5.46
CA THR A 226 8.47 14.48 -4.92
C THR A 226 9.38 15.69 -5.09
N SER A 227 8.90 16.65 -5.89
CA SER A 227 9.24 18.07 -5.99
C SER A 227 10.66 18.52 -5.63
N ASP A 228 11.42 18.94 -6.64
CA ASP A 228 12.12 20.21 -6.55
C ASP A 228 12.00 20.99 -7.86
N CYS A 229 11.87 22.31 -7.75
CA CYS A 229 11.51 23.21 -8.85
C CYS A 229 12.61 23.29 -9.92
N GLY A 230 12.21 23.27 -11.19
CA GLY A 230 13.06 23.68 -12.30
C GLY A 230 12.56 23.15 -13.64
N GLU A 231 12.16 24.05 -14.53
CA GLU A 231 11.76 23.77 -15.91
C GLU A 231 12.68 22.74 -16.59
N ASN A 232 12.11 21.61 -16.97
CA ASN A 232 12.39 21.01 -18.27
C ASN A 232 11.25 20.06 -18.66
N ARG A 233 10.46 20.55 -19.61
CA ARG A 233 9.37 19.86 -20.30
C ARG A 233 9.97 18.76 -21.19
N GLY A 234 10.46 17.69 -20.56
CA GLY A 234 10.90 16.48 -21.24
C GLY A 234 9.69 15.62 -21.61
N ILE A 235 9.07 15.91 -22.76
CA ILE A 235 8.15 14.99 -23.42
C ILE A 235 8.92 13.70 -23.68
N ILE A 236 8.74 12.69 -22.82
CA ILE A 236 9.23 11.35 -23.08
C ILE A 236 8.33 10.80 -24.18
N ARG A 237 8.89 10.77 -25.40
CA ARG A 237 8.33 10.08 -26.56
C ARG A 237 7.91 8.68 -26.15
N THR A 238 6.60 8.45 -26.16
CA THR A 238 6.02 7.13 -26.31
C THR A 238 6.51 6.55 -27.64
N THR A 239 7.64 5.85 -27.66
CA THR A 239 7.94 4.94 -28.77
C THR A 239 6.98 3.76 -28.64
N SER A 240 5.91 3.92 -29.40
CA SER A 240 4.71 3.13 -29.47
C SER A 240 4.97 1.65 -29.74
N LEU A 241 4.50 0.79 -28.84
CA LEU A 241 4.26 -0.63 -29.14
C LEU A 241 3.24 -0.81 -30.29
N PHE A 242 2.48 0.24 -30.63
CA PHE A 242 1.61 0.29 -31.81
C PHE A 242 2.35 0.44 -33.16
N SER A 243 3.62 0.86 -33.17
CA SER A 243 4.37 0.92 -34.43
C SER A 243 4.68 -0.47 -34.99
N SER A 244 4.77 -1.48 -34.12
CA SER A 244 5.03 -2.86 -34.53
C SER A 244 3.82 -3.51 -35.21
N SER A 245 2.60 -3.18 -34.81
CA SER A 245 1.38 -3.67 -35.48
C SER A 245 1.18 -2.98 -36.83
N ALA A 246 1.42 -1.67 -36.92
CA ALA A 246 1.29 -0.93 -38.18
C ALA A 246 2.29 -1.42 -39.25
N ALA A 247 3.55 -1.65 -38.87
CA ALA A 247 4.57 -2.19 -39.77
C ALA A 247 4.25 -3.61 -40.25
N LEU A 248 3.59 -4.42 -39.42
CA LEU A 248 3.21 -5.80 -39.78
C LEU A 248 2.00 -5.82 -40.74
N PHE A 249 1.02 -4.91 -40.55
CA PHE A 249 -0.09 -4.73 -41.50
C PHE A 249 0.35 -4.15 -42.84
N GLU A 250 1.35 -3.26 -42.84
CA GLU A 250 1.93 -2.72 -44.06
C GLU A 250 2.69 -3.80 -44.84
N LYS A 251 3.44 -4.66 -44.14
CA LYS A 251 4.15 -5.81 -44.75
C LYS A 251 3.21 -6.85 -45.37
N LEU A 252 1.99 -7.02 -44.84
CA LEU A 252 0.97 -7.91 -45.41
C LEU A 252 0.33 -7.35 -46.69
N ARG A 253 0.27 -6.02 -46.88
CA ARG A 253 -0.23 -5.43 -48.13
C ARG A 253 0.69 -5.66 -49.32
N TYR A 254 2.00 -5.73 -49.08
CA TYR A 254 2.99 -5.95 -50.15
C TYR A 254 3.17 -7.41 -50.55
N GLN A 255 2.55 -8.36 -49.83
CA GLN A 255 2.59 -9.80 -50.18
C GLN A 255 1.39 -10.27 -51.01
N ASN A 256 0.40 -9.40 -51.27
CA ASN A 256 -0.80 -9.70 -52.06
C ASN A 256 -0.85 -8.99 -53.42
N ASN A 257 0.29 -8.53 -53.95
CA ASN A 257 0.45 -8.08 -55.34
C ASN A 257 1.46 -8.96 -56.08
#